data_AF-A0A1F9MG75-F1
#
_entry.id   AF-A0A1F9MG75-F1
#
_cell.length_a   1.000
_cell.length_b   1.000
_cell.length_c   1.000
_cell.angle_alpha   90.00
_cell.angle_beta   90.00
_cell.angle_gamma   90.00
#
_symmetry.space_group_name_H-M   'P 1'
#
loop_
_entity.id
_entity.type
_entity.pdbx_description
1 polymer ?
#
loop_
_entity_poly.entity_id
_entity_poly.type
_entity_poly.pdbx_seq_one_letter_code
_entity_poly.pdbx_strand_id
1 'polypeptide(L)'
;MKCIIIAITMLVFLSSTCSLVAANGTHDQKPDIEYLKNNFDSLYTSDTVLFWEVLHDAAEQIKRKDVKLIASVMEISFFVKGNAEVSEFFSELFEPFCISNSEICLKALTTLKAQYQSSFLDRMRQPLFVSKTEIDKIFSNNRHNESYNKIIKLYFKEEK
;
A
#
# COMPACT_ATOMS: atom_id res chain seq x y z
N MET A 1 41.72 -43.24 36.60
CA MET A 1 40.41 -43.73 37.08
C MET A 1 39.88 -42.76 38.12
N LYS A 2 38.93 -41.90 37.74
CA LYS A 2 37.98 -41.16 38.60
C LYS A 2 36.96 -40.52 37.64
N CYS A 3 35.81 -41.16 37.52
CA CYS A 3 34.57 -40.62 36.96
C CYS A 3 33.97 -39.61 37.95
N ILE A 4 33.20 -38.63 37.45
CA ILE A 4 31.98 -37.97 38.01
C ILE A 4 31.62 -36.88 36.97
N ILE A 5 30.67 -37.09 36.06
CA ILE A 5 29.19 -36.96 36.18
C ILE A 5 28.71 -35.50 36.32
N ILE A 6 28.27 -34.94 35.18
CA ILE A 6 27.00 -34.23 34.88
C ILE A 6 26.46 -33.23 35.92
N ALA A 7 26.30 -31.95 35.50
CA ALA A 7 25.09 -31.18 35.77
C ALA A 7 24.92 -30.05 34.73
N ILE A 8 23.98 -30.26 33.82
CA ILE A 8 23.43 -29.27 32.90
C ILE A 8 22.71 -28.21 33.73
N THR A 9 23.04 -26.93 33.53
CA THR A 9 22.16 -25.83 33.90
C THR A 9 21.99 -24.92 32.68
N MET A 10 21.06 -25.34 31.81
CA MET A 10 20.35 -24.42 30.93
C MET A 10 19.62 -23.42 31.82
N LEU A 11 20.20 -22.23 31.99
CA LEU A 11 19.50 -21.12 32.60
C LEU A 11 18.65 -20.44 31.51
N VAL A 12 17.46 -21.00 31.31
CA VAL A 12 16.38 -20.35 30.56
C VAL A 12 15.81 -19.25 31.45
N PHE A 13 16.34 -18.03 31.35
CA PHE A 13 15.62 -16.84 31.78
C PHE A 13 14.97 -16.20 30.55
N LEU A 14 13.77 -16.71 30.27
CA LEU A 14 12.67 -15.96 29.67
C LEU A 14 12.47 -14.67 30.45
N SER A 15 13.12 -13.60 30.03
CA SER A 15 12.68 -12.24 30.31
C SER A 15 12.58 -11.45 29.01
N SER A 16 11.87 -12.04 28.05
CA SER A 16 11.13 -11.24 27.08
C SER A 16 9.97 -10.62 27.83
N THR A 17 10.23 -9.52 28.53
CA THR A 17 9.16 -8.57 28.86
C THR A 17 8.69 -8.03 27.53
N CYS A 18 7.73 -8.73 26.94
CA CYS A 18 6.83 -8.16 25.96
C CYS A 18 6.16 -6.99 26.69
N SER A 19 6.72 -5.80 26.53
CA SER A 19 6.00 -4.57 26.84
C SER A 19 4.85 -4.53 25.85
N LEU A 20 3.77 -5.22 26.21
CA LEU A 20 2.44 -4.96 25.69
C LEU A 20 2.17 -3.50 26.09
N VAL A 21 2.57 -2.58 25.22
CA VAL A 21 2.00 -1.25 25.19
C VAL A 21 0.55 -1.49 24.80
N ALA A 22 -0.26 -1.80 25.81
CA ALA A 22 -1.69 -1.66 25.73
C ALA A 22 -1.91 -0.19 25.38
N ALA A 23 -2.17 0.05 24.10
CA ALA A 23 -2.65 1.32 23.63
C ALA A 23 -3.95 1.61 24.39
N ASN A 24 -3.83 2.30 25.52
CA ASN A 24 -4.91 3.04 26.16
C ASN A 24 -5.25 4.22 25.24
N GLY A 25 -5.79 3.91 24.07
CA GLY A 25 -6.46 4.83 23.18
C GLY A 25 -7.92 4.43 23.18
N THR A 26 -8.78 5.34 23.63
CA THR A 26 -10.22 5.28 23.47
C THR A 26 -10.57 5.04 21.99
N HIS A 27 -10.81 3.80 21.59
CA HIS A 27 -11.10 3.41 20.20
C HIS A 27 -12.43 2.67 20.09
N ASP A 28 -13.52 3.41 20.27
CA ASP A 28 -14.84 3.03 19.71
C ASP A 28 -14.92 3.38 18.19
N GLN A 29 -13.87 3.96 17.61
CA GLN A 29 -13.79 4.22 16.18
C GLN A 29 -13.13 3.05 15.47
N LYS A 30 -13.88 2.44 14.56
CA LYS A 30 -13.40 1.40 13.65
C LYS A 30 -12.14 1.91 12.92
N PRO A 31 -11.01 1.17 12.96
CA PRO A 31 -9.80 1.51 12.23
C PRO A 31 -10.09 1.82 10.76
N ASP A 32 -9.56 2.93 10.26
CA ASP A 32 -9.79 3.42 8.91
C ASP A 32 -8.47 3.52 8.12
N ILE A 33 -8.55 4.09 6.92
CA ILE A 33 -7.40 4.18 6.03
C ILE A 33 -6.29 5.10 6.55
N GLU A 34 -6.65 6.11 7.34
CA GLU A 34 -5.67 7.01 7.94
C GLU A 34 -4.95 6.29 9.10
N TYR A 35 -5.68 5.47 9.85
CA TYR A 35 -5.09 4.58 10.84
C TYR A 35 -4.10 3.59 10.20
N LEU A 36 -4.45 2.98 9.06
CA LEU A 36 -3.56 2.07 8.32
C LEU A 36 -2.28 2.78 7.87
N LYS A 37 -2.39 3.98 7.27
CA LYS A 37 -1.22 4.75 6.80
C LYS A 37 -0.25 5.10 7.92
N ASN A 38 -0.76 5.45 9.10
CA ASN A 38 0.07 5.85 10.24
C ASN A 38 0.70 4.66 10.97
N ASN A 39 0.16 3.45 10.79
CA ASN A 39 0.59 2.26 11.53
C ASN A 39 0.96 1.10 10.59
N PHE A 40 1.28 1.36 9.32
CA PHE A 40 1.40 0.35 8.27
C PHE A 40 2.33 -0.81 8.65
N ASP A 41 3.59 -0.51 8.99
CA ASP A 41 4.60 -1.53 9.32
C ASP A 41 4.24 -2.27 10.62
N SER A 42 3.70 -1.55 11.61
CA SER A 42 3.30 -2.15 12.88
C SER A 42 2.14 -3.12 12.66
N LEU A 43 1.08 -2.69 11.98
CA LEU A 43 -0.08 -3.55 11.71
C LEU A 43 0.30 -4.77 10.89
N TYR A 44 1.08 -4.60 9.82
CA TYR A 44 1.50 -5.73 8.99
C TYR A 44 2.25 -6.80 9.80
N THR A 45 3.10 -6.38 10.76
CA THR A 45 3.95 -7.30 11.54
C THR A 45 3.31 -7.81 12.83
N SER A 46 2.51 -7.00 13.53
CA SER A 46 1.96 -7.35 14.85
C SER A 46 0.49 -7.78 14.81
N ASP A 47 -0.28 -7.35 13.81
CA ASP A 47 -1.70 -7.67 13.66
C ASP A 47 -2.10 -7.74 12.18
N THR A 48 -1.58 -8.75 11.50
CA THR A 48 -1.77 -8.95 10.05
C THR A 48 -3.25 -9.13 9.69
N VAL A 49 -4.08 -9.65 10.61
CA VAL A 49 -5.53 -9.80 10.39
C VAL A 49 -6.18 -8.42 10.29
N LEU A 50 -5.95 -7.55 11.27
CA LEU A 50 -6.47 -6.18 11.25
C LEU A 50 -5.92 -5.38 10.05
N PHE A 51 -4.64 -5.57 9.72
CA PHE A 51 -4.04 -4.96 8.54
C PHE A 51 -4.85 -5.25 7.27
N TRP A 52 -5.12 -6.54 7.00
CA TRP A 52 -5.86 -6.95 5.81
C TRP A 52 -7.33 -6.55 5.87
N GLU A 53 -7.97 -6.61 7.04
CA GLU A 53 -9.35 -6.14 7.22
C GLU A 53 -9.50 -4.67 6.80
N VAL A 54 -8.65 -3.79 7.34
CA VAL A 54 -8.70 -2.35 7.04
C VAL A 54 -8.34 -2.09 5.58
N LEU A 55 -7.35 -2.80 5.03
CA LEU A 55 -6.95 -2.63 3.63
C LEU A 55 -8.05 -3.07 2.66
N HIS A 56 -8.72 -4.20 2.92
CA HIS A 56 -9.85 -4.65 2.11
C HIS A 56 -11.04 -3.72 2.23
N ASP A 57 -11.38 -3.26 3.44
CA ASP A 57 -12.44 -2.27 3.64
C ASP A 57 -12.18 -0.97 2.88
N ALA A 58 -10.91 -0.54 2.82
CA ALA A 58 -10.52 0.63 2.04
C ALA A 58 -10.60 0.37 0.53
N ALA A 59 -10.20 -0.81 0.06
CA ALA A 59 -10.35 -1.20 -1.34
C ALA A 59 -11.81 -1.24 -1.79
N GLU A 60 -12.72 -1.71 -0.94
CA GLU A 60 -14.16 -1.69 -1.21
C GLU A 60 -14.71 -0.27 -1.43
N GLN A 61 -14.11 0.74 -0.78
CA GLN A 61 -14.51 2.14 -0.97
C GLN A 61 -14.20 2.67 -2.38
N ILE A 62 -13.24 2.08 -3.12
CA ILE A 62 -12.94 2.46 -4.50
C ILE A 62 -14.16 2.25 -5.42
N LYS A 63 -15.02 1.28 -5.11
CA LYS A 63 -16.26 1.02 -5.88
C LYS A 63 -17.22 2.21 -5.88
N ARG A 64 -17.11 3.10 -4.87
CA ARG A 64 -17.90 4.34 -4.79
C ARG A 64 -17.47 5.40 -5.79
N LYS A 65 -16.33 5.22 -6.46
CA LYS A 65 -15.82 6.14 -7.50
C LYS A 65 -15.59 7.57 -6.98
N ASP A 66 -15.41 7.73 -5.67
CA ASP A 66 -15.08 9.01 -5.05
C ASP A 66 -13.58 9.30 -5.20
N VAL A 67 -13.27 10.45 -5.80
CA VAL A 67 -11.89 10.84 -6.11
C VAL A 67 -11.02 10.95 -4.86
N LYS A 68 -11.58 11.43 -3.73
CA LYS A 68 -10.81 11.60 -2.49
C LYS A 68 -10.53 10.26 -1.83
N LEU A 69 -11.52 9.37 -1.78
CA LEU A 69 -11.33 8.02 -1.22
C LEU A 69 -10.31 7.23 -2.04
N ILE A 70 -10.42 7.28 -3.38
CA ILE A 70 -9.47 6.63 -4.28
C ILE A 70 -8.06 7.18 -4.07
N ALA A 71 -7.91 8.51 -3.97
CA ALA A 71 -6.62 9.13 -3.70
C ALA A 71 -6.04 8.65 -2.35
N SER A 72 -6.84 8.64 -1.27
CA SER A 72 -6.40 8.12 0.03
C SER A 72 -5.91 6.67 -0.03
N VAL A 73 -6.56 5.81 -0.82
CA VAL A 73 -6.10 4.43 -1.01
C VAL A 73 -4.82 4.39 -1.85
N MET A 74 -4.72 5.19 -2.92
CA MET A 74 -3.50 5.28 -3.74
C MET A 74 -2.27 5.71 -2.94
N GLU A 75 -2.42 6.56 -1.91
CA GLU A 75 -1.31 6.98 -1.03
C GLU A 75 -0.62 5.80 -0.35
N ILE A 76 -1.35 4.70 -0.12
CA ILE A 76 -0.80 3.52 0.56
C ILE A 76 0.32 2.89 -0.27
N SER A 77 0.26 2.99 -1.61
CA SER A 77 1.27 2.45 -2.53
C SER A 77 2.71 2.87 -2.21
N PHE A 78 2.87 3.99 -1.50
CA PHE A 78 4.16 4.48 -1.01
C PHE A 78 4.76 3.62 0.11
N PHE A 79 3.93 3.07 0.99
CA PHE A 79 4.36 2.24 2.12
C PHE A 79 4.58 0.78 1.73
N VAL A 80 4.09 0.36 0.57
CA VAL A 80 4.16 -1.03 0.08
C VAL A 80 5.57 -1.47 -0.35
N LYS A 81 6.56 -0.56 -0.37
CA LYS A 81 7.91 -0.85 -0.87
C LYS A 81 8.55 -2.03 -0.11
N GLY A 82 8.82 -3.11 -0.84
CA GLY A 82 9.45 -4.32 -0.30
C GLY A 82 8.49 -5.40 0.18
N ASN A 83 7.17 -5.15 0.15
CA ASN A 83 6.15 -6.14 0.48
C ASN A 83 5.50 -6.67 -0.79
N ALA A 84 5.87 -7.89 -1.22
CA ALA A 84 5.40 -8.48 -2.47
C ALA A 84 3.89 -8.75 -2.47
N GLU A 85 3.34 -9.25 -1.36
CA GLU A 85 1.92 -9.59 -1.22
C GLU A 85 1.03 -8.34 -1.31
N VAL A 86 1.38 -7.29 -0.55
CA VAL A 86 0.66 -6.03 -0.62
C VAL A 86 0.88 -5.37 -2.00
N SER A 87 2.06 -5.51 -2.59
CA SER A 87 2.34 -5.02 -3.94
C SER A 87 1.44 -5.67 -4.98
N GLU A 88 1.26 -6.98 -4.91
CA GLU A 88 0.36 -7.74 -5.78
C GLU A 88 -1.09 -7.31 -5.58
N PHE A 89 -1.56 -7.20 -4.34
CA PHE A 89 -2.92 -6.72 -4.02
C PHE A 89 -3.22 -5.35 -4.63
N PHE A 90 -2.30 -4.39 -4.52
CA PHE A 90 -2.49 -3.06 -5.12
C PHE A 90 -2.53 -3.10 -6.65
N SER A 91 -1.74 -3.99 -7.25
CA SER A 91 -1.67 -4.16 -8.70
C SER A 91 -2.98 -4.76 -9.23
N GLU A 92 -3.50 -5.79 -8.54
CA GLU A 92 -4.81 -6.39 -8.83
C GLU A 92 -5.95 -5.37 -8.71
N LEU A 93 -5.87 -4.49 -7.70
CA LEU A 93 -6.89 -3.48 -7.44
C LEU A 93 -6.87 -2.34 -8.45
N PHE A 94 -5.71 -1.72 -8.69
CA PHE A 94 -5.63 -0.46 -9.41
C PHE A 94 -5.43 -0.60 -10.92
N GLU A 95 -4.78 -1.66 -11.40
CA GLU A 95 -4.54 -1.79 -12.84
C GLU A 95 -5.83 -1.91 -13.65
N PRO A 96 -6.73 -2.87 -13.34
CA PRO A 96 -8.01 -2.97 -14.05
C PRO A 96 -8.91 -1.76 -13.79
N PHE A 97 -8.82 -1.19 -12.58
CA PHE A 97 -9.57 0.01 -12.21
C PHE A 97 -9.18 1.21 -13.08
N CYS A 98 -7.88 1.46 -13.28
CA CYS A 98 -7.42 2.58 -14.09
C CYS A 98 -7.73 2.39 -15.58
N ILE A 99 -7.79 1.15 -16.10
CA ILE A 99 -8.30 0.90 -17.46
C ILE A 99 -9.78 1.25 -17.54
N SER A 100 -10.58 0.69 -16.64
CA SER A 100 -12.05 0.79 -16.69
C SER A 100 -12.59 2.16 -16.27
N ASN A 101 -11.83 2.91 -15.47
CA ASN A 101 -12.22 4.19 -14.88
C ASN A 101 -11.09 5.24 -15.01
N SER A 102 -10.46 5.29 -16.19
CA SER A 102 -9.28 6.12 -16.47
C SER A 102 -9.39 7.57 -16.02
N GLU A 103 -10.51 8.24 -16.31
CA GLU A 103 -10.70 9.63 -15.90
C GLU A 103 -10.67 9.81 -14.37
N ILE A 104 -11.31 8.91 -13.62
CA ILE A 104 -11.37 8.97 -12.16
C ILE A 104 -10.01 8.62 -11.57
N CYS A 105 -9.33 7.61 -12.10
CA CYS A 105 -7.96 7.26 -11.71
C CYS A 105 -7.02 8.46 -11.93
N LEU A 106 -7.06 9.11 -13.09
CA LEU A 106 -6.23 10.30 -13.38
C LEU A 106 -6.58 11.49 -12.48
N LYS A 107 -7.87 11.76 -12.23
CA LYS A 107 -8.29 12.80 -11.27
C LYS A 107 -7.74 12.53 -9.87
N ALA A 108 -7.90 11.32 -9.35
CA ALA A 108 -7.36 10.95 -8.04
C ALA A 108 -5.84 11.11 -8.00
N LEU A 109 -5.15 10.68 -9.05
CA LEU A 109 -3.70 10.82 -9.14
C LEU A 109 -3.24 12.29 -9.13
N THR A 110 -4.02 13.22 -9.71
CA THR A 110 -3.70 14.66 -9.65
C THR A 110 -3.85 15.29 -8.26
N THR A 111 -4.67 14.72 -7.37
CA THR A 111 -4.85 15.24 -6.01
C THR A 111 -3.77 14.78 -5.03
N LEU A 112 -3.02 13.73 -5.38
CA LEU A 112 -1.93 13.20 -4.57
C LEU A 112 -0.75 14.19 -4.43
N LYS A 113 -0.03 14.10 -3.31
CA LYS A 113 1.29 14.74 -3.17
C LYS A 113 2.30 14.08 -4.13
N ALA A 114 3.31 14.83 -4.56
CA ALA A 114 4.26 14.40 -5.60
C ALA A 114 4.97 13.06 -5.31
N GLN A 115 5.28 12.77 -4.04
CA GLN A 115 5.89 11.50 -3.63
C GLN A 115 4.97 10.30 -3.83
N TYR A 116 3.67 10.46 -3.55
CA TYR A 116 2.66 9.42 -3.77
C TYR A 116 2.37 9.26 -5.26
N GLN A 117 2.35 10.36 -6.02
CA GLN A 117 2.23 10.31 -7.49
C GLN A 117 3.34 9.45 -8.09
N SER A 118 4.59 9.71 -7.71
CA SER A 118 5.74 8.98 -8.24
C SER A 118 5.65 7.50 -7.89
N SER A 119 5.43 7.17 -6.61
CA SER A 119 5.34 5.76 -6.18
C SER A 119 4.20 4.99 -6.86
N PHE A 120 3.06 5.63 -7.08
CA PHE A 120 1.94 5.01 -7.79
C PHE A 120 2.27 4.83 -9.28
N LEU A 121 2.86 5.84 -9.92
CA LEU A 121 3.24 5.78 -11.33
C LEU A 121 4.32 4.74 -11.60
N ASP A 122 5.31 4.59 -10.72
CA ASP A 122 6.38 3.58 -10.82
C ASP A 122 5.77 2.17 -10.90
N ARG A 123 4.74 1.91 -10.10
CA ARG A 123 3.97 0.66 -10.13
C ARG A 123 3.23 0.48 -11.46
N MET A 124 2.52 1.52 -11.91
CA MET A 124 1.75 1.44 -13.15
C MET A 124 2.64 1.23 -14.40
N ARG A 125 3.93 1.59 -14.35
CA ARG A 125 4.89 1.29 -15.45
C ARG A 125 5.26 -0.19 -15.55
N GLN A 126 5.06 -0.96 -14.47
CA GLN A 126 5.39 -2.38 -14.39
C GLN A 126 4.14 -3.19 -13.97
N PRO A 127 3.06 -3.16 -14.77
CA PRO A 127 1.82 -3.81 -14.39
C PRO A 127 1.98 -5.34 -14.35
N LEU A 128 1.23 -5.98 -13.45
CA LEU A 128 1.24 -7.44 -13.22
C LEU A 128 0.01 -8.15 -13.78
N PHE A 129 -1.15 -7.49 -13.78
CA PHE A 129 -2.45 -8.06 -14.11
C PHE A 129 -2.98 -7.60 -15.47
N VAL A 130 -2.45 -6.51 -16.01
CA VAL A 130 -2.81 -5.98 -17.33
C VAL A 130 -1.58 -5.71 -18.17
N SER A 131 -1.73 -5.50 -19.48
CA SER A 131 -0.58 -5.20 -20.32
C SER A 131 -0.08 -3.76 -20.12
N LYS A 132 1.26 -3.56 -20.15
CA LYS A 132 1.86 -2.21 -20.18
C LYS A 132 1.26 -1.34 -21.28
N THR A 133 0.97 -1.92 -22.45
CA THR A 133 0.34 -1.22 -23.57
C THR A 133 -1.04 -0.66 -23.22
N GLU A 134 -1.84 -1.35 -22.42
CA GLU A 134 -3.14 -0.85 -21.96
C GLU A 134 -2.98 0.32 -20.99
N ILE A 135 -2.02 0.24 -20.07
CA ILE A 135 -1.70 1.37 -19.19
C ILE A 135 -1.17 2.57 -19.98
N ASP A 136 -0.22 2.35 -20.90
CA ASP A 136 0.36 3.39 -21.76
C ASP A 136 -0.72 4.10 -22.59
N LYS A 137 -1.76 3.37 -23.03
CA LYS A 137 -2.92 3.95 -23.74
C LYS A 137 -3.72 4.91 -22.85
N ILE A 138 -3.92 4.61 -21.57
CA ILE A 138 -4.64 5.51 -20.64
C ILE A 138 -3.96 6.88 -20.62
N PHE A 139 -2.65 6.90 -20.37
CA PHE A 139 -1.89 8.15 -20.29
C PHE A 139 -1.76 8.82 -21.67
N SER A 140 -1.59 8.05 -22.74
CA SER A 140 -1.44 8.58 -24.10
C SER A 140 -2.71 9.24 -24.63
N ASN A 141 -3.88 8.61 -24.41
CA ASN A 141 -5.18 9.16 -24.84
C ASN A 141 -5.52 10.47 -24.12
N ASN A 142 -4.89 10.74 -22.98
CA ASN A 142 -5.12 11.93 -22.17
C ASN A 142 -4.04 13.02 -22.33
N ARG A 143 -3.07 12.86 -23.26
CA ARG A 143 -1.95 13.80 -23.46
C ARG A 143 -2.36 15.25 -23.76
N HIS A 144 -3.56 15.46 -24.29
CA HIS A 144 -4.09 16.79 -24.62
C HIS A 144 -4.90 17.41 -23.48
N ASN A 145 -5.15 16.68 -22.39
CA ASN A 145 -5.86 17.21 -21.23
C ASN A 145 -4.87 17.95 -20.33
N GLU A 146 -4.98 19.29 -20.31
CA GLU A 146 -4.08 20.15 -19.55
C GLU A 146 -4.06 19.83 -18.05
N SER A 147 -5.19 19.37 -17.49
CA SER A 147 -5.30 18.98 -16.09
C SER A 147 -4.38 17.82 -15.72
N TYR A 148 -4.07 16.94 -16.68
CA TYR A 148 -3.28 15.72 -16.46
C TYR A 148 -1.84 15.84 -16.95
N ASN A 149 -1.47 16.95 -17.58
CA ASN A 149 -0.15 17.15 -18.20
C ASN A 149 1.01 16.82 -17.26
N LYS A 150 0.93 17.23 -15.99
CA LYS A 150 1.99 16.96 -15.00
C LYS A 150 2.16 15.46 -14.77
N ILE A 151 1.05 14.75 -14.53
CA ILE A 151 1.04 13.31 -14.26
C ILE A 151 1.51 12.52 -15.49
N ILE A 152 1.03 12.88 -16.68
CA ILE A 152 1.40 12.22 -17.92
C ILE A 152 2.90 12.38 -18.19
N LYS A 153 3.44 13.59 -17.98
CA LYS A 153 4.88 13.83 -18.07
C LYS A 153 5.66 12.98 -17.07
N LEU A 154 5.20 12.88 -15.82
CA LEU A 154 5.83 12.02 -14.81
C LEU A 154 5.83 10.55 -15.25
N TYR A 155 4.69 10.03 -15.75
CA TYR A 155 4.58 8.65 -16.20
C TYR A 155 5.60 8.33 -17.32
N PHE A 156 5.73 9.19 -18.34
CA PHE A 156 6.67 8.94 -19.44
C PHE A 156 8.12 9.42 -19.17
N LYS A 157 8.44 9.93 -17.98
CA LYS A 157 9.77 10.53 -17.69
C LYS A 157 10.89 9.49 -17.49
N GLU A 158 10.56 8.23 -17.20
CA GLU A 158 11.54 7.22 -16.77
C GLU A 158 11.97 6.21 -17.85
N GLU A 159 11.64 6.41 -19.13
CA GLU A 159 12.19 5.58 -20.20
C GLU A 159 13.56 6.10 -20.69
N LYS A 160 14.56 6.14 -19.80
CA LYS A 160 15.97 6.34 -20.16
C LYS A 160 16.88 5.31 -19.53
#